data_AF-A0A961PH14-F1
#
_entry.id   AF-A0A961PH14-F1
#
_cell.length_a   1.000
_cell.length_b   1.000
_cell.length_c   1.000
_cell.angle_alpha   90.00
_cell.angle_beta   90.00
_cell.angle_gamma   90.00
#
_symmetry.space_group_name_H-M   'P 1'
#
loop_
_entity.id
_entity.type
_entity.pdbx_description
1 polymer ?
#
loop_
_entity_poly.entity_id
_entity_poly.type
_entity_poly.pdbx_seq_one_letter_code
_entity_poly.pdbx_strand_id
1 'polypeptide(L)'
;MTHINDPEEPGQSVREFEEWKRGKAAEATAQPVRPSIFITDQQFADRWGVSRPTIWKMAKADPDFPQPIKLSPGTTRWRLEDVENYEAARAAASA
;
A
#
# COMPACT_ATOMS: atom_id res chain seq x y z
N MET A 1 -29.47 23.07 46.58
CA MET A 1 -30.44 22.86 45.48
C MET A 1 -29.95 23.68 44.30
N THR A 2 -29.79 23.00 43.17
CA THR A 2 -29.07 23.36 41.95
C THR A 2 -29.25 24.81 41.48
N HIS A 3 -28.14 25.53 41.26
CA HIS A 3 -28.14 26.77 40.49
C HIS A 3 -28.02 26.42 39.00
N ILE A 4 -28.91 27.05 38.23
CA ILE A 4 -29.10 27.01 36.78
C ILE A 4 -27.81 27.32 35.99
N ASN A 5 -27.52 26.50 34.97
CA ASN A 5 -27.07 26.94 33.65
C ASN A 5 -27.45 25.84 32.65
N ASP A 6 -28.44 26.17 31.84
CA ASP A 6 -28.75 25.63 30.50
C ASP A 6 -27.77 26.28 29.50
N PRO A 7 -27.66 25.91 28.21
CA PRO A 7 -27.76 24.63 27.48
C PRO A 7 -26.51 24.36 26.58
N GLU A 8 -26.57 23.25 25.83
CA GLU A 8 -25.90 23.01 24.53
C GLU A 8 -24.35 22.94 24.47
N GLU A 9 -23.84 21.75 24.16
CA GLU A 9 -22.81 21.61 23.10
C GLU A 9 -23.06 20.37 22.22
N PRO A 10 -24.06 20.36 21.32
CA PRO A 10 -24.14 19.37 20.25
C PRO A 10 -23.13 19.70 19.12
N GLY A 11 -21.86 19.91 19.47
CA GLY A 11 -20.82 20.37 18.54
C GLY A 11 -19.46 19.68 18.68
N GLN A 12 -19.17 19.03 19.81
CA GLN A 12 -17.86 18.39 20.02
C GLN A 12 -17.66 17.07 19.26
N SER A 13 -18.73 16.37 18.88
CA SER A 13 -18.63 15.00 18.33
C SER A 13 -18.13 14.94 16.87
N VAL A 14 -18.33 15.98 16.06
CA VAL A 14 -17.87 15.98 14.65
C VAL A 14 -16.37 16.22 14.53
N ARG A 15 -15.79 17.03 15.42
CA ARG A 15 -14.35 17.36 15.41
C ARG A 15 -13.51 16.21 15.96
N GLU A 16 -13.98 15.53 17.00
CA GLU A 16 -13.34 14.31 17.52
C GLU A 16 -13.34 13.16 16.50
N PHE A 17 -14.41 13.04 15.69
CA PHE A 17 -14.50 12.04 14.62
C PHE A 17 -13.59 12.37 13.43
N GLU A 18 -13.38 13.66 13.14
CA GLU A 18 -12.42 14.14 12.13
C GLU A 18 -10.97 14.02 12.60
N GLU A 19 -10.70 14.27 13.89
CA GLU A 19 -9.40 14.03 14.52
C GLU A 19 -9.08 12.53 14.58
N TRP A 20 -10.08 11.68 14.85
CA TRP A 20 -9.97 10.23 14.73
C TRP A 20 -9.66 9.80 13.29
N LYS A 21 -10.33 10.38 12.28
CA LYS A 21 -10.01 10.14 10.86
C LYS A 21 -8.62 10.64 10.48
N ARG A 22 -8.18 11.76 11.04
CA ARG A 22 -6.86 12.35 10.80
C ARG A 22 -5.73 11.55 11.45
N GLY A 23 -6.00 10.87 12.56
CA GLY A 23 -5.10 9.85 13.14
C GLY A 23 -5.11 8.51 12.38
N LYS A 24 -6.29 8.07 11.90
CA LYS A 24 -6.44 6.80 11.17
C LYS A 24 -5.97 6.80 9.71
N ALA A 25 -5.82 7.96 9.08
CA ALA A 25 -5.29 8.04 7.72
C ALA A 25 -3.79 7.72 7.63
N ALA A 26 -3.04 7.84 8.74
CA ALA A 26 -1.63 7.44 8.82
C ALA A 26 -1.44 5.94 9.20
N GLU A 27 -2.50 5.29 9.69
CA GLU A 27 -2.50 3.89 10.16
C GLU A 27 -3.08 2.91 9.11
N ALA A 28 -3.06 3.28 7.82
CA ALA A 28 -3.60 2.44 6.75
C ALA A 28 -2.52 1.72 5.92
N THR A 29 -1.23 1.92 6.17
CA THR A 29 -0.16 1.26 5.38
C THR A 29 0.94 0.61 6.22
N ALA A 30 0.75 0.41 7.52
CA ALA A 30 1.61 -0.49 8.29
C ALA A 30 1.06 -1.92 8.20
N GLN A 31 1.26 -2.55 7.04
CA GLN A 31 1.02 -3.99 6.92
C GLN A 31 1.92 -4.71 7.95
N PRO A 32 1.42 -5.73 8.67
CA PRO A 32 2.22 -6.47 9.63
C PRO A 32 3.47 -6.98 8.91
N VAL A 33 4.64 -6.83 9.54
CA VAL A 33 5.95 -7.14 8.95
C VAL A 33 6.03 -8.64 8.65
N ARG A 34 5.49 -9.04 7.51
CA ARG A 34 5.67 -10.38 6.94
C ARG A 34 7.14 -10.45 6.51
N PRO A 35 7.79 -11.63 6.61
CA PRO A 35 9.14 -11.77 6.09
C PRO A 35 9.12 -11.39 4.59
N SER A 36 9.74 -10.26 4.25
CA SER A 36 9.76 -9.76 2.88
C SER A 36 10.66 -10.65 2.04
N ILE A 37 10.03 -11.54 1.27
CA ILE A 37 10.72 -12.35 0.28
C ILE A 37 11.04 -11.46 -0.93
N PHE A 38 12.30 -11.44 -1.32
CA PHE A 38 12.76 -10.69 -2.49
C PHE A 38 12.96 -11.61 -3.68
N ILE A 39 12.43 -11.21 -4.84
CA ILE A 39 12.60 -11.91 -6.11
C ILE A 39 13.42 -11.08 -7.10
N THR A 40 14.09 -11.79 -8.01
CA THR A 40 14.82 -11.21 -9.14
C THR A 40 13.89 -10.85 -10.29
N ASP A 41 14.37 -10.03 -11.23
CA ASP A 41 13.64 -9.75 -12.48
C ASP A 41 13.42 -11.03 -13.31
N GLN A 42 14.36 -11.97 -13.24
CA GLN A 42 14.25 -13.27 -13.92
C GLN A 42 13.11 -14.13 -13.33
N GLN A 43 13.03 -14.23 -12.00
CA GLN A 43 11.95 -14.96 -11.31
C GLN A 43 10.59 -14.30 -11.53
N PHE A 44 10.55 -12.96 -11.52
CA PHE A 44 9.33 -12.22 -11.81
C PHE A 44 8.87 -12.47 -13.25
N ALA A 45 9.79 -12.40 -14.22
CA ALA A 45 9.51 -12.68 -15.62
C ALA A 45 9.02 -14.12 -15.85
N ASP A 46 9.66 -15.10 -15.21
CA ASP A 46 9.28 -16.52 -15.27
C ASP A 46 7.87 -16.77 -14.73
N ARG A 47 7.56 -16.22 -13.54
CA ARG A 47 6.22 -16.30 -12.93
C ARG A 47 5.11 -15.84 -13.87
N TRP A 48 5.37 -14.80 -14.65
CA TRP A 48 4.38 -14.19 -15.55
C TRP A 48 4.46 -14.72 -16.99
N GLY A 49 5.43 -15.60 -17.29
CA GLY A 49 5.66 -16.09 -18.65
C GLY A 49 6.06 -14.99 -19.64
N VAL A 50 6.71 -13.91 -19.16
CA VAL A 50 7.13 -12.77 -19.98
C VAL A 50 8.65 -12.67 -20.06
N SER A 51 9.15 -11.79 -20.94
CA SER A 51 10.58 -11.50 -21.01
C SER A 51 11.04 -10.57 -19.89
N ARG A 52 12.27 -10.72 -19.39
CA ARG A 52 12.86 -9.82 -18.37
C ARG A 52 12.74 -8.34 -18.73
N PRO A 53 13.03 -7.91 -19.98
CA PRO A 53 12.87 -6.50 -20.37
C PRO A 53 11.43 -6.00 -20.25
N THR A 54 10.43 -6.87 -20.36
CA THR A 54 9.01 -6.51 -20.19
C THR A 54 8.74 -6.03 -18.77
N ILE A 55 9.26 -6.73 -17.75
CA ILE A 55 9.10 -6.34 -16.34
C ILE A 55 9.64 -4.92 -16.11
N TRP A 56 10.82 -4.60 -16.65
CA TRP A 56 11.41 -3.26 -16.54
C TRP A 56 10.62 -2.18 -17.28
N LYS A 57 10.07 -2.51 -18.46
CA LYS A 57 9.19 -1.59 -19.20
C LYS A 57 7.92 -1.29 -18.41
N MET A 58 7.30 -2.32 -17.81
CA MET A 58 6.09 -2.15 -16.99
C MET A 58 6.37 -1.34 -15.74
N ALA A 59 7.46 -1.65 -15.00
CA ALA A 59 7.87 -0.87 -13.83
C ALA A 59 8.13 0.62 -14.13
N LYS A 60 8.51 0.96 -15.36
CA LYS A 60 8.70 2.34 -15.80
C LYS A 60 7.39 3.01 -16.29
N ALA A 61 6.50 2.24 -16.90
CA ALA A 61 5.29 2.74 -17.52
C ALA A 61 4.12 2.89 -16.55
N ASP A 62 4.01 1.97 -15.59
CA ASP A 62 2.87 1.86 -14.68
C ASP A 62 3.32 2.17 -13.24
N PRO A 63 2.84 3.26 -12.62
CA PRO A 63 3.26 3.65 -11.27
C PRO A 63 2.74 2.68 -10.19
N ASP A 64 1.60 2.04 -10.44
CA ASP A 64 1.03 1.01 -9.56
C ASP A 64 1.77 -0.33 -9.64
N PHE A 65 2.62 -0.52 -10.66
CA PHE A 65 3.41 -1.73 -10.81
C PHE A 65 4.47 -1.86 -9.70
N PRO A 66 4.76 -3.09 -9.24
CA PRO A 66 5.78 -3.34 -8.20
C PRO A 66 7.11 -2.66 -8.51
N GLN A 67 7.50 -1.72 -7.64
CA GLN A 67 8.67 -0.89 -7.88
C GLN A 67 9.98 -1.63 -7.57
N PRO A 68 11.04 -1.44 -8.39
CA PRO A 68 12.34 -2.04 -8.14
C PRO A 68 13.04 -1.43 -6.91
N ILE A 69 13.50 -2.29 -6.01
CA ILE A 69 14.25 -1.91 -4.81
C ILE A 69 15.73 -2.23 -5.03
N LYS A 70 16.58 -1.21 -4.87
CA LYS A 70 18.03 -1.37 -4.89
C LYS A 70 18.51 -1.77 -3.50
N LEU A 71 18.96 -3.02 -3.33
CA LEU A 71 19.53 -3.51 -2.07
C LEU A 71 21.03 -3.24 -1.96
N SER A 72 21.74 -3.25 -3.08
CA SER A 72 23.17 -2.95 -3.18
C SER A 72 23.54 -2.51 -4.60
N PRO A 73 24.77 -2.02 -4.87
CA PRO A 73 25.21 -1.70 -6.22
C PRO A 73 25.04 -2.91 -7.15
N GLY A 74 24.25 -2.76 -8.21
CA GLY A 74 23.96 -3.82 -9.18
C GLY A 74 22.91 -4.86 -8.74
N THR A 75 22.39 -4.80 -7.51
CA THR A 75 21.36 -5.73 -7.03
C THR A 75 20.01 -5.03 -6.90
N THR A 76 19.18 -5.20 -7.91
CA THR A 76 17.77 -4.78 -7.90
C THR A 76 16.88 -5.99 -7.61
N ARG A 77 15.88 -5.79 -6.75
CA ARG A 77 14.91 -6.81 -6.34
C ARG A 77 13.51 -6.24 -6.27
N TRP A 78 12.53 -7.13 -6.30
CA TRP A 78 11.12 -6.83 -6.04
C TRP A 78 10.70 -7.56 -4.79
N ARG A 79 9.82 -6.98 -3.98
CA ARG A 79 9.19 -7.74 -2.90
C ARG A 79 8.09 -8.60 -3.51
N LEU A 80 8.05 -9.85 -3.09
CA LEU A 80 7.03 -10.79 -3.53
C LEU A 80 5.62 -10.30 -3.15
N GLU A 81 5.49 -9.70 -1.97
CA GLU A 81 4.22 -9.16 -1.47
C GLU A 81 3.63 -8.08 -2.40
N ASP A 82 4.46 -7.16 -2.90
CA ASP A 82 4.00 -6.10 -3.82
C ASP A 82 3.53 -6.71 -5.15
N VAL A 83 4.23 -7.74 -5.63
CA VAL A 83 3.85 -8.47 -6.85
C VAL A 83 2.49 -9.14 -6.68
N GLU A 84 2.31 -9.87 -5.58
CA GLU A 84 1.05 -10.55 -5.27
C GLU A 84 -0.11 -9.56 -5.08
N ASN A 85 0.15 -8.43 -4.44
CA ASN A 85 -0.86 -7.41 -4.22
C ASN A 85 -1.28 -6.73 -5.53
N TYR A 86 -0.33 -6.49 -6.44
CA TYR A 86 -0.61 -5.99 -7.78
C TYR A 86 -1.43 -7.00 -8.61
N GLU A 87 -1.06 -8.28 -8.58
CA GLU A 87 -1.80 -9.37 -9.24
C GLU A 87 -3.25 -9.41 -8.75
N ALA A 88 -3.46 -9.35 -7.43
CA ALA A 88 -4.79 -9.34 -6.81
C ALA A 88 -5.62 -8.11 -7.23
N ALA A 89 -5.01 -6.92 -7.22
CA ALA A 89 -5.68 -5.69 -7.65
C ALA A 89 -6.11 -5.75 -9.13
N ARG A 90 -5.25 -6.27 -10.01
CA ARG A 90 -5.57 -6.44 -11.45
C ARG A 90 -6.63 -7.51 -11.69
N ALA A 91 -6.61 -8.60 -10.93
CA ALA A 91 -7.63 -9.64 -11.00
C ALA A 91 -9.01 -9.10 -10.57
N ALA A 92 -9.06 -8.33 -9.48
CA ALA A 92 -10.30 -7.71 -9.00
C ALA A 92 -10.86 -6.65 -9.96
N ALA A 93 -9.99 -5.90 -10.65
CA ALA A 93 -10.41 -4.91 -11.64
C ALA A 93 -10.90 -5.51 -12.97
N SER A 94 -10.62 -6.79 -13.22
CA SER A 94 -10.99 -7.49 -14.46
C SER A 94 -12.21 -8.42 -14.30
N ALA A 95 -12.84 -8.43 -13.11
CA ALA A 95 -14.03 -9.19 -12.77
C ALA A 95 -15.27 -8.29 -12.73
#